data_AF-A0A838EL50-F1
#
_entry.id   AF-A0A838EL50-F1
#
_cell.length_a   1.000
_cell.length_b   1.000
_cell.length_c   1.000
_cell.angle_alpha   90.00
_cell.angle_beta   90.00
_cell.angle_gamma   90.00
#
_symmetry.space_group_name_H-M   'P 1'
#
loop_
_entity.id
_entity.type
_entity.pdbx_description
1 polymer ?
#
loop_
_entity_poly.entity_id
_entity_poly.type
_entity_poly.pdbx_seq_one_letter_code
_entity_poly.pdbx_strand_id
1 'polypeptide(L)'
;MMGCMIGNQKTIDALSNRYPHIDLFMKVEQADILPRFLEERWTPISGAGCLDVEFMPDFDEPIPSIPSEPLLPTFATSTSTQGKRTVLPMAITPKPGDRIAHYPTKIEPAQASPTAWLPIVLGCNKVCTYCIVPYRRGRERSRPIEELMIESRSLVSKGAKELTLLGQTVEAYGLDLPERVDLADLMTSLSEIDGLERIRFMTSYPRHMTDSMIERMAHLPKVCEHLNIPVQSGDDEMLKRMKRGYTLDEYRERIAMVRALWPKITLSTDVIVGF
;
A
#
# COMPACT_ATOMS: atom_id res chain seq x y z
N MET A 1 21.13 -2.86 -4.95
CA MET A 1 20.80 -4.19 -4.40
C MET A 1 19.86 -4.88 -5.39
N MET A 2 20.30 -5.96 -6.04
CA MET A 2 19.50 -6.79 -6.94
C MET A 2 18.67 -7.85 -6.19
N GLY A 3 19.01 -8.18 -4.94
CA GLY A 3 18.18 -9.06 -4.10
C GLY A 3 18.73 -9.26 -2.69
N CYS A 4 17.84 -9.59 -1.75
CA CYS A 4 18.16 -9.97 -0.36
C CYS A 4 17.40 -11.25 -0.01
N MET A 5 18.07 -12.23 0.60
CA MET A 5 17.45 -13.47 1.08
C MET A 5 17.72 -13.70 2.57
N ILE A 6 16.67 -14.13 3.28
CA ILE A 6 16.72 -14.43 4.71
C ILE A 6 16.50 -15.93 4.91
N GLY A 7 17.40 -16.60 5.64
CA GLY A 7 17.34 -18.06 5.87
C GLY A 7 18.12 -18.49 7.11
N ASN A 8 18.09 -19.78 7.45
CA ASN A 8 18.93 -20.30 8.53
C ASN A 8 20.37 -20.60 8.02
N GLN A 9 21.36 -20.71 8.90
CA GLN A 9 22.78 -20.86 8.49
C GLN A 9 22.99 -22.03 7.50
N LYS A 10 22.34 -23.17 7.74
CA LYS A 10 22.46 -24.36 6.88
C LYS A 10 21.89 -24.14 5.47
N THR A 11 20.90 -23.24 5.32
CA THR A 11 20.32 -22.90 4.02
C THR A 11 21.07 -21.78 3.32
N ILE A 12 21.63 -20.82 4.04
CA ILE A 12 22.35 -19.68 3.43
C ILE A 12 23.51 -20.14 2.54
N ASP A 13 24.33 -21.09 2.98
CA ASP A 13 25.49 -21.55 2.21
C ASP A 13 25.08 -22.33 0.95
N ALA A 14 23.96 -23.04 0.99
CA ALA A 14 23.39 -23.70 -0.19
C ALA A 14 22.72 -22.69 -1.14
N LEU A 15 22.06 -21.68 -0.59
CA LEU A 15 21.35 -20.65 -1.34
C LEU A 15 22.32 -19.65 -1.99
N SER A 16 23.43 -19.29 -1.35
CA SER A 16 24.45 -18.40 -1.93
C SER A 16 25.11 -19.01 -3.16
N ASN A 17 25.38 -20.31 -3.12
CA ASN A 17 25.90 -21.05 -4.26
C ASN A 17 24.87 -21.20 -5.38
N ARG A 18 23.58 -21.33 -5.04
CA ARG A 18 22.49 -21.50 -6.01
C ARG A 18 22.06 -20.19 -6.68
N TYR A 19 22.20 -19.06 -5.97
CA TYR A 19 21.75 -17.74 -6.41
C TYR A 19 22.89 -16.71 -6.33
N PRO A 20 23.89 -16.79 -7.22
CA PRO A 20 25.10 -15.96 -7.16
C PRO A 20 24.84 -14.47 -7.43
N HIS A 21 23.63 -14.11 -7.89
CA HIS A 21 23.23 -12.72 -8.19
C HIS A 21 22.56 -12.00 -7.01
N ILE A 22 22.43 -12.67 -5.86
CA ILE A 22 21.84 -12.08 -4.66
C ILE A 22 22.96 -11.50 -3.80
N ASP A 23 22.85 -10.19 -3.53
CA ASP A 23 23.92 -9.40 -2.93
C ASP A 23 24.01 -9.58 -1.41
N LEU A 24 22.95 -10.10 -0.78
CA LEU A 24 22.82 -10.16 0.66
C LEU A 24 22.06 -11.41 1.11
N PHE A 25 22.74 -12.22 1.92
CA PHE A 25 22.15 -13.33 2.66
C PHE A 25 22.29 -13.05 4.14
N MET A 26 21.19 -13.17 4.90
CA MET A 26 21.21 -12.92 6.34
C MET A 26 20.36 -13.91 7.08
N LYS A 27 20.67 -14.11 8.36
CA LYS A 27 19.82 -14.88 9.25
C LYS A 27 18.62 -14.06 9.71
N VAL A 28 17.57 -14.76 10.14
CA VAL A 28 16.40 -14.14 10.77
C VAL A 28 16.81 -13.31 11.99
N GLU A 29 17.79 -13.78 12.76
CA GLU A 29 18.31 -13.07 13.94
C GLU A 29 19.22 -11.88 13.59
N GLN A 30 19.54 -11.71 12.30
CA GLN A 30 20.41 -10.65 11.78
C GLN A 30 19.63 -9.61 10.96
N ALA A 31 18.30 -9.68 10.95
CA ALA A 31 17.44 -8.74 10.22
C ALA A 31 17.67 -7.28 10.64
N ASP A 32 18.07 -7.05 11.88
CA ASP A 32 18.36 -5.73 12.46
C ASP A 32 19.58 -5.05 11.81
N ILE A 33 20.41 -5.79 11.07
CA ILE A 33 21.57 -5.27 10.34
C ILE A 33 21.15 -4.66 9.00
N LEU A 34 19.98 -5.04 8.47
CA LEU A 34 19.49 -4.61 7.15
C LEU A 34 19.39 -3.08 7.00
N PRO A 35 18.88 -2.30 7.98
CA PRO A 35 18.84 -0.85 7.88
C PRO A 35 20.25 -0.24 7.73
N ARG A 36 21.18 -0.65 8.61
CA ARG A 36 22.57 -0.17 8.61
C ARG A 36 23.32 -0.56 7.34
N PHE A 37 23.10 -1.78 6.85
CA PHE A 37 23.69 -2.27 5.61
C PHE A 37 23.21 -1.49 4.38
N LEU A 38 21.92 -1.11 4.36
CA LEU A 38 21.34 -0.31 3.28
C LEU A 38 21.84 1.14 3.31
N GLU A 39 22.09 1.70 4.49
CA GLU A 39 22.69 3.02 4.69
C GLU A 39 24.16 3.06 4.24
N GLU A 40 24.98 2.09 4.62
CA GLU A 40 26.42 2.05 4.30
C GLU A 40 26.70 1.90 2.79
N ARG A 41 25.81 1.23 2.05
CA ARG A 41 25.99 0.98 0.60
C ARG A 41 25.42 2.05 -0.32
N TRP A 42 25.04 3.22 0.20
CA TRP A 42 24.51 4.33 -0.63
C TRP A 42 23.33 3.93 -1.51
N THR A 43 22.59 2.88 -1.13
CA THR A 43 21.19 2.79 -1.57
C THR A 43 20.47 3.88 -0.82
N PRO A 44 19.93 4.90 -1.48
CA PRO A 44 19.19 5.93 -0.77
C PRO A 44 17.96 5.27 -0.15
N ILE A 45 18.06 4.89 1.13
CA ILE A 45 16.98 5.10 2.09
C ILE A 45 17.02 6.58 2.52
N SER A 46 17.67 7.48 1.77
CA SER A 46 17.20 8.86 1.69
C SER A 46 15.91 8.84 0.88
N GLY A 47 14.82 8.44 1.54
CA GLY A 47 13.50 8.74 1.04
C GLY A 47 13.42 10.25 0.87
N ALA A 48 13.17 10.71 -0.35
CA ALA A 48 12.44 11.94 -0.58
C ALA A 48 10.99 11.80 -0.04
N GLY A 49 10.81 11.28 1.18
CA GLY A 49 9.53 10.77 1.66
C GLY A 49 9.48 10.13 3.05
N CYS A 50 10.60 9.76 3.69
CA CYS A 50 10.54 9.17 5.04
C CYS A 50 11.81 9.52 5.83
N LEU A 51 11.70 10.40 6.82
CA LEU A 51 12.67 10.55 7.90
C LEU A 51 11.97 10.18 9.21
N ASP A 52 12.59 9.29 9.97
CA ASP A 52 12.25 9.02 11.37
C ASP A 52 12.65 10.25 12.21
N VAL A 53 11.74 10.71 13.06
CA VAL A 53 12.05 11.74 14.07
C VAL A 53 12.16 11.03 15.41
N GLU A 54 13.39 10.86 15.90
CA GLU A 54 13.61 10.81 17.34
C GLU A 54 13.29 12.19 17.94
N PHE A 55 12.67 12.15 19.12
CA PHE A 55 12.32 13.26 20.03
C PHE A 55 10.90 13.85 19.95
N MET A 56 10.07 13.52 20.94
CA MET A 56 9.16 14.46 21.60
C MET A 56 9.35 14.33 23.13
N PRO A 57 9.48 15.43 23.89
CA PRO A 57 9.55 15.40 25.34
C PRO A 57 8.15 15.19 25.95
N ASP A 58 8.16 14.74 27.20
CA ASP A 58 7.01 14.36 28.04
C ASP A 58 5.83 15.37 27.99
N PHE A 59 4.62 14.84 27.77
CA PHE A 59 3.37 15.55 28.04
C PHE A 59 2.53 14.75 29.04
N ASP A 60 2.54 15.22 30.28
CA ASP A 60 1.68 14.77 31.39
C ASP A 60 0.24 15.30 31.23
N GLU A 61 -0.58 14.69 30.36
CA GLU A 61 -2.05 14.84 30.48
C GLU A 61 -2.80 13.51 30.25
N PRO A 62 -3.78 13.17 31.11
CA PRO A 62 -4.51 11.91 31.00
C PRO A 62 -5.58 11.94 29.91
N ILE A 63 -5.55 10.92 29.05
CA ILE A 63 -6.49 10.67 27.95
C ILE A 63 -7.86 10.19 28.52
N PRO A 64 -9.02 10.73 28.06
CA PRO A 64 -10.33 10.30 28.55
C PRO A 64 -10.75 8.93 28.02
N SER A 65 -11.47 8.17 28.86
CA SER A 65 -11.91 6.79 28.58
C SER A 65 -13.13 6.72 27.64
N ILE A 66 -13.08 5.81 26.67
CA ILE A 66 -14.17 5.53 25.71
C ILE A 66 -14.93 4.26 26.17
N PRO A 67 -16.28 4.22 26.10
CA PRO A 67 -17.06 3.10 26.63
C PRO A 67 -16.94 1.83 25.79
N SER A 68 -16.95 0.69 26.49
CA SER A 68 -16.93 -0.65 25.92
C SER A 68 -18.35 -1.24 25.82
N GLU A 69 -18.92 -1.31 24.62
CA GLU A 69 -19.99 -2.26 24.33
C GLU A 69 -19.60 -3.22 23.19
N PRO A 70 -19.90 -4.53 23.32
CA PRO A 70 -19.49 -5.51 22.34
C PRO A 70 -20.54 -5.63 21.23
N LEU A 71 -20.27 -5.06 20.06
CA LEU A 71 -21.00 -5.39 18.84
C LEU A 71 -20.47 -6.71 18.27
N LEU A 72 -21.23 -7.79 18.49
CA LEU A 72 -21.14 -9.01 17.70
C LEU A 72 -21.62 -8.70 16.27
N PRO A 73 -20.94 -9.20 15.22
CA PRO A 73 -21.72 -9.97 14.26
C PRO A 73 -21.01 -11.11 13.53
N THR A 74 -21.86 -12.08 13.22
CA THR A 74 -21.84 -13.12 12.20
C THR A 74 -21.58 -12.56 10.78
N PHE A 75 -20.85 -13.29 9.92
CA PHE A 75 -20.55 -12.86 8.55
C PHE A 75 -21.20 -13.77 7.49
N ALA A 76 -21.78 -13.15 6.45
CA ALA A 76 -22.19 -13.77 5.19
C ALA A 76 -21.94 -12.79 4.02
N THR A 77 -21.61 -13.31 2.85
CA THR A 77 -21.57 -12.55 1.57
C THR A 77 -23.00 -12.22 1.13
N SER A 78 -23.27 -10.97 0.73
CA SER A 78 -24.41 -10.68 -0.14
C SER A 78 -23.92 -10.14 -1.49
N THR A 79 -24.19 -10.91 -2.54
CA THR A 79 -24.29 -10.41 -3.90
C THR A 79 -25.57 -9.58 -3.98
N SER A 80 -25.44 -8.27 -4.22
CA SER A 80 -26.58 -7.45 -4.63
C SER A 80 -27.11 -7.96 -5.97
N THR A 81 -28.43 -8.05 -6.09
CA THR A 81 -29.20 -8.52 -7.26
C THR A 81 -28.95 -7.71 -8.55
N GLN A 82 -28.09 -6.68 -8.51
CA GLN A 82 -27.76 -5.79 -9.64
C GLN A 82 -26.31 -5.88 -10.14
N GLY A 83 -25.53 -6.90 -9.77
CA GLY A 83 -24.25 -7.18 -10.43
C GLY A 83 -23.08 -6.22 -10.12
N LYS A 84 -23.27 -5.20 -9.28
CA LYS A 84 -22.18 -4.31 -8.82
C LYS A 84 -21.57 -4.83 -7.52
N ARG A 85 -20.25 -5.02 -7.49
CA ARG A 85 -19.49 -5.39 -6.27
C ARG A 85 -19.34 -4.17 -5.35
N THR A 86 -19.80 -4.30 -4.11
CA THR A 86 -19.57 -3.31 -3.04
C THR A 86 -18.54 -3.85 -2.06
N VAL A 87 -17.52 -3.06 -1.74
CA VAL A 87 -16.50 -3.42 -0.74
C VAL A 87 -17.03 -3.06 0.64
N LEU A 88 -17.16 -4.04 1.53
CA LEU A 88 -17.48 -3.83 2.94
C LEU A 88 -16.19 -3.90 3.78
N PRO A 89 -16.08 -3.12 4.86
CA PRO A 89 -14.88 -3.07 5.70
C PRO A 89 -14.60 -4.43 6.34
N MET A 90 -13.34 -4.88 6.29
CA MET A 90 -12.90 -6.11 6.96
C MET A 90 -12.64 -5.85 8.45
N ALA A 91 -13.31 -6.60 9.33
CA ALA A 91 -13.00 -6.61 10.75
C ALA A 91 -11.71 -7.40 10.99
N ILE A 92 -10.78 -6.80 11.73
CA ILE A 92 -9.47 -7.38 12.02
C ILE A 92 -9.55 -8.21 13.28
N THR A 93 -9.10 -9.46 13.24
CA THR A 93 -8.89 -10.29 14.43
C THR A 93 -7.58 -11.09 14.29
N PRO A 94 -6.59 -10.97 15.21
CA PRO A 94 -6.61 -10.20 16.45
C PRO A 94 -6.44 -8.70 16.20
N LYS A 95 -6.98 -7.86 17.09
CA LYS A 95 -6.88 -6.40 17.00
C LYS A 95 -5.40 -6.01 16.76
N PRO A 96 -5.08 -5.26 15.69
CA PRO A 96 -3.78 -4.60 15.62
C PRO A 96 -3.64 -3.79 16.90
N GLY A 97 -2.46 -3.79 17.53
CA GLY A 97 -2.26 -2.98 18.74
C GLY A 97 -2.68 -1.53 18.48
N ASP A 98 -3.06 -0.80 19.54
CA ASP A 98 -3.61 0.56 19.49
C ASP A 98 -2.66 1.64 18.91
N ARG A 99 -1.60 1.23 18.21
CA ARG A 99 -0.69 2.12 17.50
C ARG A 99 -1.46 2.86 16.40
N ILE A 100 -1.53 4.17 16.57
CA ILE A 100 -2.07 5.09 15.58
C ILE A 100 -1.01 5.27 14.49
N ALA A 101 -1.43 5.16 13.23
CA ALA A 101 -0.57 5.53 12.12
C ALA A 101 -0.35 7.05 12.13
N HIS A 102 0.92 7.46 12.29
CA HIS A 102 1.33 8.86 12.22
C HIS A 102 1.93 9.15 10.84
N TYR A 103 1.36 10.15 10.16
CA TYR A 103 1.99 10.76 9.00
C TYR A 103 3.12 11.66 9.50
N PRO A 104 4.33 11.60 8.92
CA PRO A 104 5.36 12.60 9.20
C PRO A 104 4.83 13.96 8.75
N THR A 105 4.60 14.86 9.71
CA THR A 105 3.77 16.06 9.51
C THR A 105 4.46 17.20 8.77
N LYS A 106 5.75 17.09 8.47
CA LYS A 106 6.51 18.06 7.64
C LYS A 106 7.68 17.36 6.98
N ILE A 107 7.56 17.10 5.69
CA ILE A 107 8.70 16.81 4.83
C ILE A 107 8.93 18.10 4.05
N GLU A 108 10.00 18.83 4.34
CA GLU A 108 10.45 19.87 3.41
C GLU A 108 11.17 19.14 2.26
N PRO A 109 10.57 19.06 1.06
CA PRO A 109 11.25 18.42 -0.05
C PRO A 109 12.47 19.29 -0.42
N ALA A 110 13.66 18.71 -0.30
CA ALA A 110 14.82 19.18 -1.04
C ALA A 110 14.47 19.21 -2.54
N GLN A 111 15.19 20.05 -3.31
CA GLN A 111 14.98 20.34 -4.73
C GLN A 111 14.31 19.19 -5.51
N ALA A 112 13.09 19.42 -6.01
CA ALA A 112 12.20 18.32 -6.39
C ALA A 112 12.73 17.55 -7.61
N SER A 113 12.85 16.24 -7.44
CA SER A 113 12.88 15.28 -8.54
C SER A 113 11.63 15.49 -9.43
N PRO A 114 11.71 15.20 -10.75
CA PRO A 114 10.52 15.21 -11.61
C PRO A 114 9.40 14.28 -11.10
N THR A 115 9.74 13.32 -10.23
CA THR A 115 8.81 12.42 -9.54
C THR A 115 8.78 12.71 -8.04
N ALA A 116 7.59 12.76 -7.44
CA ALA A 116 7.41 12.90 -5.99
C ALA A 116 6.47 11.82 -5.42
N TRP A 117 6.69 11.52 -4.14
CA TRP A 117 6.03 10.45 -3.39
C TRP A 117 4.96 11.08 -2.52
N LEU A 118 3.71 10.63 -2.65
CA LEU A 118 2.58 11.17 -1.88
C LEU A 118 1.91 10.03 -1.09
N PRO A 119 2.22 9.88 0.21
CA PRO A 119 1.52 8.94 1.07
C PRO A 119 0.06 9.37 1.25
N ILE A 120 -0.88 8.50 0.84
CA ILE A 120 -2.33 8.73 0.90
C ILE A 120 -3.03 7.84 1.92
N VAL A 121 -2.45 6.68 2.21
CA VAL A 121 -2.95 5.70 3.18
C VAL A 121 -1.77 5.18 4.01
N LEU A 122 -1.97 5.06 5.31
CA LEU A 122 -1.05 4.39 6.22
C LEU A 122 -1.74 3.24 6.94
N GLY A 123 -0.97 2.21 7.28
CA GLY A 123 -1.50 1.05 7.97
C GLY A 123 -2.23 0.10 7.02
N CYS A 124 -2.73 -1.00 7.56
CA CYS A 124 -3.49 -1.95 6.75
C CYS A 124 -4.46 -2.75 7.61
N ASN A 125 -5.69 -2.87 7.14
CA ASN A 125 -6.73 -3.67 7.80
C ASN A 125 -6.72 -5.16 7.37
N LYS A 126 -5.74 -5.60 6.59
CA LYS A 126 -5.66 -6.99 6.11
C LYS A 126 -4.77 -7.83 7.01
N VAL A 127 -5.20 -9.06 7.31
CA VAL A 127 -4.46 -10.01 8.17
C VAL A 127 -3.78 -11.09 7.35
N CYS A 128 -3.04 -10.70 6.30
CA CYS A 128 -2.23 -11.65 5.54
C CYS A 128 -1.22 -12.31 6.47
N THR A 129 -1.11 -13.64 6.43
CA THR A 129 -0.32 -14.41 7.41
C THR A 129 1.17 -14.07 7.42
N TYR A 130 1.71 -13.62 6.28
CA TYR A 130 3.11 -13.24 6.11
C TYR A 130 3.37 -11.75 6.39
N CYS A 131 2.31 -10.94 6.56
CA CYS A 131 2.43 -9.49 6.56
C CYS A 131 2.52 -8.92 7.98
N ILE A 132 3.63 -8.25 8.26
CA ILE A 132 3.88 -7.59 9.55
C ILE A 132 3.19 -6.21 9.67
N VAL A 133 2.73 -5.63 8.55
CA VAL A 133 2.24 -4.25 8.46
C VAL A 133 1.16 -3.92 9.50
N PRO A 134 0.08 -4.71 9.68
CA PRO A 134 -0.99 -4.33 10.62
C PRO A 134 -0.45 -4.13 12.04
N TYR A 135 0.52 -4.96 12.44
CA TYR A 135 1.10 -4.92 13.78
C TYR A 135 2.09 -3.77 13.97
N ARG A 136 2.79 -3.35 12.90
CA ARG A 136 3.81 -2.29 12.99
C ARG A 136 3.29 -0.90 12.68
N ARG A 137 2.41 -0.78 11.69
CA ARG A 137 1.86 0.49 11.18
C ARG A 137 0.46 0.79 11.69
N GLY A 138 -0.19 -0.18 12.34
CA GLY A 138 -1.54 -0.02 12.89
C GLY A 138 -2.64 -0.16 11.85
N ARG A 139 -3.83 0.30 12.24
CA ARG A 139 -5.02 0.30 11.39
C ARG A 139 -4.86 1.24 10.20
N GLU A 140 -5.53 0.89 9.11
CA GLU A 140 -5.62 1.72 7.93
C GLU A 140 -6.19 3.10 8.27
N ARG A 141 -5.55 4.14 7.76
CA ARG A 141 -5.95 5.53 7.91
C ARG A 141 -5.67 6.30 6.63
N SER A 142 -6.71 6.81 5.99
CA SER A 142 -6.62 7.69 4.82
C SER A 142 -6.39 9.13 5.22
N ARG A 143 -5.72 9.90 4.36
CA ARG A 143 -5.63 11.37 4.49
C ARG A 143 -6.81 12.05 3.80
N PRO A 144 -7.36 13.13 4.36
CA PRO A 144 -8.38 13.94 3.68
C PRO A 144 -7.88 14.46 2.33
N ILE A 145 -8.78 14.58 1.35
CA ILE A 145 -8.44 15.05 0.00
C ILE A 145 -7.87 16.47 0.05
N GLU A 146 -8.42 17.34 0.89
CA GLU A 146 -7.99 18.74 1.01
C GLU A 146 -6.51 18.84 1.40
N GLU A 147 -6.06 18.02 2.35
CA GLU A 147 -4.67 17.96 2.79
C GLU A 147 -3.76 17.47 1.65
N LEU A 148 -4.17 16.41 0.95
CA LEU A 148 -3.45 15.85 -0.19
C LEU A 148 -3.34 16.85 -1.35
N MET A 149 -4.40 17.63 -1.61
CA MET A 149 -4.40 18.65 -2.66
C MET A 149 -3.45 19.79 -2.33
N ILE A 150 -3.37 20.23 -1.07
CA ILE A 150 -2.40 21.26 -0.63
C ILE A 150 -0.97 20.76 -0.84
N GLU A 151 -0.66 19.55 -0.38
CA GLU A 151 0.68 18.97 -0.54
C GLU A 151 1.03 18.75 -2.01
N SER A 152 0.10 18.24 -2.81
CA SER A 152 0.30 18.01 -4.25
C SER A 152 0.61 19.30 -5.00
N ARG A 153 -0.12 20.39 -4.74
CA ARG A 153 0.18 21.71 -5.33
C ARG A 153 1.54 22.23 -4.88
N SER A 154 1.92 21.99 -3.63
CA SER A 154 3.25 22.35 -3.11
C SER A 154 4.37 21.57 -3.83
N LEU A 155 4.21 20.26 -4.03
CA LEU A 155 5.17 19.42 -4.75
C LEU A 155 5.30 19.84 -6.22
N VAL A 156 4.18 20.09 -6.90
CA VAL A 156 4.15 20.51 -8.30
C VAL A 156 4.77 21.90 -8.49
N SER A 157 4.47 22.86 -7.60
CA SER A 157 5.08 24.20 -7.67
C SER A 157 6.61 24.19 -7.45
N LYS A 158 7.13 23.13 -6.82
CA LYS A 158 8.57 22.90 -6.63
C LYS A 158 9.23 22.12 -7.77
N GLY A 159 8.48 21.71 -8.79
CA GLY A 159 9.01 21.08 -10.01
C GLY A 159 8.59 19.64 -10.24
N ALA A 160 7.81 19.02 -9.34
CA ALA A 160 7.30 17.66 -9.58
C ALA A 160 6.33 17.64 -10.77
N LYS A 161 6.52 16.68 -11.68
CA LYS A 161 5.67 16.42 -12.85
C LYS A 161 4.89 15.12 -12.73
N GLU A 162 5.37 14.18 -11.93
CA GLU A 162 4.70 12.93 -11.60
C GLU A 162 4.50 12.80 -10.09
N LEU A 163 3.29 12.43 -9.66
CA LEU A 163 3.00 12.04 -8.28
C LEU A 163 2.76 10.53 -8.21
N THR A 164 3.47 9.85 -7.31
CA THR A 164 3.22 8.45 -6.98
C THR A 164 2.48 8.36 -5.65
N LEU A 165 1.22 7.92 -5.70
CA LEU A 165 0.37 7.69 -4.54
C LEU A 165 0.78 6.40 -3.83
N LEU A 166 0.97 6.51 -2.51
CA LEU A 166 1.50 5.42 -1.70
C LEU A 166 0.54 5.02 -0.59
N GLY A 167 0.49 3.72 -0.38
CA GLY A 167 -0.23 3.08 0.71
C GLY A 167 -0.01 1.58 0.67
N GLN A 168 -0.41 0.88 1.73
CA GLN A 168 -0.35 -0.59 1.76
C GLN A 168 -1.52 -1.24 1.02
N THR A 169 -2.63 -0.53 0.86
CA THR A 169 -3.67 -0.84 -0.13
C THR A 169 -4.31 0.46 -0.57
N VAL A 170 -3.85 1.00 -1.69
CA VAL A 170 -4.28 2.34 -2.14
C VAL A 170 -5.75 2.37 -2.56
N GLU A 171 -6.32 1.27 -3.06
CA GLU A 171 -7.76 1.20 -3.40
C GLU A 171 -8.67 1.14 -2.16
N ALA A 172 -8.09 0.98 -0.97
CA ALA A 172 -8.84 1.11 0.27
C ALA A 172 -9.04 2.59 0.68
N TYR A 173 -8.40 3.52 -0.02
CA TYR A 173 -8.49 4.95 0.29
C TYR A 173 -9.93 5.42 0.41
N GLY A 174 -10.21 6.13 1.49
CA GLY A 174 -11.50 6.76 1.76
C GLY A 174 -12.58 5.84 2.35
N LEU A 175 -12.33 4.54 2.49
CA LEU A 175 -13.24 3.62 3.19
C LEU A 175 -13.40 3.96 4.69
N ASP A 176 -12.38 4.59 5.28
CA ASP A 176 -12.36 5.07 6.67
C ASP A 176 -12.76 6.56 6.81
N LEU A 177 -12.97 7.27 5.70
CA LEU A 177 -13.36 8.68 5.72
C LEU A 177 -14.89 8.85 5.82
N PRO A 178 -15.40 9.82 6.59
CA PRO A 178 -16.84 10.09 6.71
C PRO A 178 -17.55 10.36 5.38
N GLU A 179 -16.86 11.04 4.46
CA GLU A 179 -17.37 11.46 3.16
C GLU A 179 -17.51 10.28 2.18
N ARG A 180 -16.89 9.13 2.49
CA ARG A 180 -16.86 7.92 1.66
C ARG A 180 -16.42 8.15 0.21
N VAL A 181 -15.50 9.10 0.02
CA VAL A 181 -14.76 9.28 -1.24
C VAL A 181 -13.92 8.04 -1.54
N ASP A 182 -13.57 7.82 -2.80
CA ASP A 182 -12.71 6.71 -3.21
C ASP A 182 -11.40 7.17 -3.87
N LEU A 183 -10.52 6.22 -4.21
CA LEU A 183 -9.25 6.51 -4.88
C LEU A 183 -9.45 7.23 -6.22
N ALA A 184 -10.52 6.92 -6.96
CA ALA A 184 -10.80 7.56 -8.24
C ALA A 184 -11.25 9.02 -8.06
N ASP A 185 -11.95 9.35 -6.98
CA ASP A 185 -12.25 10.75 -6.61
C ASP A 185 -10.97 11.54 -6.38
N LEU A 186 -10.05 11.00 -5.57
CA LEU A 186 -8.74 11.63 -5.35
C LEU A 186 -7.97 11.82 -6.66
N MET A 187 -7.89 10.80 -7.51
CA MET A 187 -7.21 10.91 -8.81
C MET A 187 -7.89 11.92 -9.74
N THR A 188 -9.20 12.07 -9.67
CA THR A 188 -9.95 13.09 -10.42
C THR A 188 -9.51 14.47 -9.96
N SER A 189 -9.53 14.74 -8.65
CA SER A 189 -9.09 16.03 -8.09
C SER A 189 -7.62 16.35 -8.39
N LEU A 190 -6.73 15.37 -8.24
CA LEU A 190 -5.31 15.54 -8.58
C LEU A 190 -5.12 15.86 -10.07
N SER A 191 -5.95 15.29 -10.94
CA SER A 191 -5.88 15.54 -12.38
C SER A 191 -6.17 17.00 -12.77
N GLU A 192 -6.85 17.76 -11.89
CA GLU A 192 -7.13 19.19 -12.09
C GLU A 192 -5.92 20.10 -11.75
N ILE A 193 -4.84 19.55 -11.19
CA ILE A 193 -3.66 20.35 -10.84
C ILE A 193 -2.88 20.71 -12.12
N ASP A 194 -2.78 22.01 -12.39
CA ASP A 194 -1.94 22.54 -13.46
C ASP A 194 -0.46 22.22 -13.23
N GLY A 195 0.22 21.78 -14.29
CA GLY A 195 1.63 21.41 -14.25
C GLY A 195 1.91 19.99 -13.75
N LEU A 196 0.92 19.28 -13.20
CA LEU A 196 0.99 17.83 -12.95
C LEU A 196 0.71 17.09 -14.26
N GLU A 197 1.64 16.26 -14.70
CA GLU A 197 1.55 15.52 -15.96
C GLU A 197 1.12 14.07 -15.75
N ARG A 198 1.53 13.45 -14.63
CA ARG A 198 1.37 12.01 -14.40
C ARG A 198 1.01 11.68 -12.95
N ILE A 199 0.11 10.72 -12.78
CA ILE A 199 -0.30 10.15 -11.48
C ILE A 199 -0.08 8.65 -11.56
N ARG A 200 0.72 8.12 -10.64
CA ARG A 200 0.95 6.68 -10.45
C ARG A 200 0.44 6.28 -9.08
N PHE A 201 0.12 5.01 -8.92
CA PHE A 201 -0.14 4.41 -7.62
C PHE A 201 0.53 3.04 -7.57
N MET A 202 0.80 2.56 -6.36
CA MET A 202 1.41 1.27 -6.13
C MET A 202 0.67 0.50 -5.04
N THR A 203 0.81 -0.82 -5.08
CA THR A 203 0.29 -1.76 -4.08
C THR A 203 -1.22 -1.95 -4.15
N SER A 204 -1.65 -2.62 -5.23
CA SER A 204 -3.05 -2.93 -5.43
C SER A 204 -3.54 -4.14 -4.66
N TYR A 205 -4.82 -4.14 -4.26
CA TYR A 205 -5.48 -5.35 -3.77
C TYR A 205 -6.69 -5.68 -4.65
N PRO A 206 -6.71 -6.83 -5.37
CA PRO A 206 -7.72 -7.15 -6.37
C PRO A 206 -9.17 -6.94 -5.92
N ARG A 207 -9.48 -7.31 -4.67
CA ARG A 207 -10.83 -7.20 -4.11
C ARG A 207 -11.31 -5.76 -3.88
N HIS A 208 -10.39 -4.82 -3.70
CA HIS A 208 -10.73 -3.41 -3.48
C HIS A 208 -10.86 -2.64 -4.81
N MET A 209 -10.50 -3.26 -5.94
CA MET A 209 -10.68 -2.68 -7.26
C MET A 209 -12.12 -2.86 -7.75
N THR A 210 -12.97 -1.91 -7.38
CA THR A 210 -14.38 -1.88 -7.83
C THR A 210 -14.47 -1.60 -9.33
N ASP A 211 -15.58 -2.03 -9.94
CA ASP A 211 -15.82 -1.81 -11.38
C ASP A 211 -15.78 -0.32 -11.72
N SER A 212 -16.48 0.50 -10.93
CA SER A 212 -16.52 1.96 -11.07
C SER A 212 -15.14 2.61 -10.92
N MET A 213 -14.30 2.11 -10.00
CA MET A 213 -12.96 2.64 -9.81
C MET A 213 -12.08 2.37 -11.03
N ILE A 214 -12.09 1.15 -11.55
CA ILE A 214 -11.33 0.77 -12.76
C ILE A 214 -11.81 1.61 -13.97
N GLU A 215 -13.13 1.71 -14.17
CA GLU A 215 -13.72 2.49 -15.25
C GLU A 215 -13.27 3.95 -15.20
N ARG A 216 -13.40 4.61 -14.05
CA ARG A 216 -13.02 6.02 -13.90
C ARG A 216 -11.53 6.23 -14.13
N MET A 217 -10.69 5.42 -13.50
CA MET A 217 -9.23 5.55 -13.59
C MET A 217 -8.71 5.34 -15.02
N ALA A 218 -9.31 4.41 -15.78
CA ALA A 218 -8.92 4.16 -17.17
C ALA A 218 -9.21 5.35 -18.11
N HIS A 219 -10.14 6.24 -17.75
CA HIS A 219 -10.50 7.41 -18.56
C HIS A 219 -9.82 8.71 -18.10
N LEU A 220 -9.06 8.70 -16.99
CA LEU A 220 -8.36 9.88 -16.50
C LEU A 220 -7.02 10.05 -17.26
N PRO A 221 -6.81 11.17 -17.97
CA PRO A 221 -5.69 11.33 -18.89
C PRO A 221 -4.32 11.39 -18.21
N LYS A 222 -4.28 11.82 -16.94
CA LYS A 222 -3.03 11.93 -16.17
C LYS A 222 -2.71 10.65 -15.40
N VAL A 223 -3.61 9.67 -15.31
CA VAL A 223 -3.32 8.42 -14.61
C VAL A 223 -2.47 7.53 -15.52
N CYS A 224 -1.32 7.10 -15.01
CA CYS A 224 -0.36 6.29 -15.73
C CYS A 224 -0.92 4.92 -16.05
N GLU A 225 -0.64 4.42 -17.25
CA GLU A 225 -1.02 3.09 -17.73
C GLU A 225 -0.13 1.99 -17.12
N HIS A 226 -0.07 1.94 -15.80
CA HIS A 226 0.71 0.98 -15.03
C HIS A 226 -0.02 0.59 -13.75
N LEU A 227 -0.20 -0.71 -13.55
CA LEU A 227 -0.85 -1.29 -12.38
C LEU A 227 0.01 -2.42 -11.79
N ASN A 228 0.44 -2.26 -10.54
CA ASN A 228 1.05 -3.37 -9.78
C ASN A 228 -0.02 -4.06 -8.94
N ILE A 229 -0.37 -5.29 -9.29
CA ILE A 229 -1.42 -6.08 -8.64
C ILE A 229 -0.86 -7.43 -8.16
N PRO A 230 -0.42 -7.52 -6.89
CA PRO A 230 0.23 -8.71 -6.35
C PRO A 230 -0.73 -9.89 -6.22
N VAL A 231 -0.44 -10.98 -6.96
CA VAL A 231 -1.19 -12.24 -6.87
C VAL A 231 -0.77 -13.06 -5.65
N GLN A 232 0.52 -12.99 -5.28
CA GLN A 232 1.18 -13.71 -4.19
C GLN A 232 1.33 -15.22 -4.41
N SER A 233 0.30 -15.91 -4.89
CA SER A 233 0.35 -17.34 -5.23
C SER A 233 -0.53 -17.68 -6.42
N GLY A 234 -0.11 -18.68 -7.21
CA GLY A 234 -0.87 -19.26 -8.32
C GLY A 234 -1.80 -20.42 -7.94
N ASP A 235 -2.11 -20.59 -6.65
CA ASP A 235 -2.87 -21.72 -6.10
C ASP A 235 -3.89 -21.23 -5.06
N ASP A 236 -5.17 -21.60 -5.21
CA ASP A 236 -6.26 -21.12 -4.35
C ASP A 236 -6.19 -21.64 -2.91
N GLU A 237 -5.71 -22.87 -2.69
CA GLU A 237 -5.50 -23.39 -1.33
C GLU A 237 -4.41 -22.60 -0.61
N MET A 238 -3.36 -22.23 -1.33
CA MET A 238 -2.28 -21.40 -0.85
C MET A 238 -2.74 -19.96 -0.60
N LEU A 239 -3.51 -19.36 -1.51
CA LEU A 239 -4.10 -18.03 -1.30
C LEU A 239 -4.96 -18.01 -0.02
N LYS A 240 -5.75 -19.06 0.22
CA LYS A 240 -6.51 -19.24 1.44
C LYS A 240 -5.60 -19.36 2.68
N ARG A 241 -4.52 -20.15 2.61
CA ARG A 241 -3.51 -20.23 3.69
C ARG A 241 -2.84 -18.89 3.97
N MET A 242 -2.58 -18.10 2.94
CA MET A 242 -2.04 -16.74 3.03
C MET A 242 -3.05 -15.72 3.59
N LYS A 243 -4.31 -16.13 3.83
CA LYS A 243 -5.45 -15.27 4.17
C LYS A 243 -5.69 -14.19 3.11
N ARG A 244 -5.48 -14.52 1.84
CA ARG A 244 -5.95 -13.70 0.72
C ARG A 244 -7.45 -13.93 0.59
N GLY A 245 -8.20 -12.83 0.54
CA GLY A 245 -9.67 -12.86 0.51
C GLY A 245 -10.24 -12.91 -0.90
N TYR A 246 -9.53 -13.55 -1.84
CA TYR A 246 -9.92 -13.70 -3.25
C TYR A 246 -9.38 -15.01 -3.84
N THR A 247 -9.95 -15.47 -4.96
CA THR A 247 -9.47 -16.62 -5.76
C THR A 247 -8.70 -16.19 -7.01
N LEU A 248 -8.03 -17.13 -7.67
CA LEU A 248 -7.37 -16.91 -8.96
C LEU A 248 -8.35 -16.47 -10.05
N ASP A 249 -9.57 -17.00 -10.03
CA ASP A 249 -10.58 -16.64 -11.02
C ASP A 249 -11.07 -15.20 -10.82
N GLU A 250 -11.30 -14.77 -9.57
CA GLU A 250 -11.59 -13.38 -9.27
C GLU A 250 -10.42 -12.46 -9.66
N TYR A 251 -9.18 -12.88 -9.42
CA TYR A 251 -8.00 -12.15 -9.87
C TYR A 251 -7.97 -12.01 -11.40
N ARG A 252 -8.14 -13.10 -12.15
CA ARG A 252 -8.17 -13.11 -13.63
C ARG A 252 -9.29 -12.24 -14.17
N GLU A 253 -10.46 -12.27 -13.54
CA GLU A 253 -11.60 -11.42 -13.89
C GLU A 253 -11.25 -9.94 -13.78
N ARG A 254 -10.59 -9.52 -12.68
CA ARG A 254 -10.11 -8.13 -12.52
C ARG A 254 -9.09 -7.75 -13.59
N ILE A 255 -8.12 -8.62 -13.88
CA ILE A 255 -7.13 -8.38 -14.94
C ILE A 255 -7.79 -8.24 -16.32
N ALA A 256 -8.78 -9.09 -16.62
CA ALA A 256 -9.50 -9.04 -17.89
C ALA A 256 -10.25 -7.72 -18.05
N MET A 257 -10.96 -7.26 -17.01
CA MET A 257 -11.65 -5.98 -17.02
C MET A 257 -10.69 -4.80 -17.22
N VAL A 258 -9.58 -4.79 -16.48
CA VAL A 258 -8.54 -3.76 -16.59
C VAL A 258 -7.97 -3.70 -18.00
N ARG A 259 -7.64 -4.84 -18.62
CA ARG A 259 -7.11 -4.88 -19.99
C ARG A 259 -8.14 -4.44 -21.04
N ALA A 260 -9.42 -4.73 -20.82
CA ALA A 260 -10.49 -4.34 -21.74
C ALA A 260 -10.71 -2.82 -21.74
N LEU A 261 -10.71 -2.20 -20.54
CA LEU A 261 -10.94 -0.75 -20.38
C LEU A 261 -9.67 0.08 -20.58
N TRP A 262 -8.49 -0.52 -20.35
CA TRP A 262 -7.21 0.17 -20.39
C TRP A 262 -6.20 -0.57 -21.28
N PRO A 263 -6.37 -0.55 -22.62
CA PRO A 263 -5.64 -1.46 -23.52
C PRO A 263 -4.11 -1.32 -23.51
N LYS A 264 -3.58 -0.14 -23.16
CA LYS A 264 -2.15 0.14 -23.10
C LYS A 264 -1.53 -0.11 -21.71
N ILE A 265 -2.29 -0.67 -20.77
CA ILE A 265 -1.83 -0.84 -19.40
C ILE A 265 -0.71 -1.87 -19.28
N THR A 266 0.34 -1.49 -18.57
CA THR A 266 1.40 -2.39 -18.11
C THR A 266 1.01 -2.99 -16.77
N LEU A 267 1.09 -4.31 -16.66
CA LEU A 267 0.78 -5.04 -15.43
C LEU A 267 2.06 -5.56 -14.79
N SER A 268 2.23 -5.32 -13.49
CA SER A 268 3.24 -5.94 -12.65
C SER A 268 2.58 -6.71 -11.51
N THR A 269 3.30 -7.69 -10.96
CA THR A 269 2.79 -8.53 -9.86
C THR A 269 3.95 -9.06 -9.02
N ASP A 270 3.65 -9.36 -7.76
CA ASP A 270 4.57 -9.99 -6.82
C ASP A 270 4.10 -11.42 -6.49
N VAL A 271 5.05 -12.34 -6.35
CA VAL A 271 4.82 -13.76 -6.05
C VAL A 271 5.74 -14.19 -4.90
N ILE A 272 5.19 -14.93 -3.93
CA ILE A 272 5.94 -15.52 -2.82
C ILE A 272 6.11 -17.01 -3.09
N VAL A 273 7.36 -17.47 -3.12
CA VAL A 273 7.72 -18.88 -3.22
C VAL A 273 8.20 -19.41 -1.88
N GLY A 274 7.94 -20.69 -1.59
CA GLY A 274 8.37 -21.33 -0.34
C GLY A 274 7.55 -20.94 0.90
N PHE A 275 6.25 -20.69 0.73
CA PHE A 275 5.31 -20.34 1.81
C PHE A 275 4.84 -21.52 2.67
#